data_AF-A0A378NRA9-F1
#
_entry.id   AF-A0A378NRA9-F1
#
_cell.length_a   1.000
_cell.length_b   1.000
_cell.length_c   1.000
_cell.angle_alpha   90.00
_cell.angle_beta   90.00
_cell.angle_gamma   90.00
#
_symmetry.space_group_name_H-M   'P 1'
#
loop_
_entity.id
_entity.type
_entity.pdbx_description
1 polymer ?
#
loop_
_entity_poly.entity_id
_entity_poly.type
_entity_poly.pdbx_seq_one_letter_code
_entity_poly.pdbx_strand_id
1 'polypeptide(L)'
;MKQCMETEKLHRRIKKIIGQLNAIDRMIDDETIPCENVLMQVNAAKSALHSVGKVILEGHLKHCVIDGIQHGDAEKTVEEFAKAIDHFSRLS
;
A
#
# COMPACT_ATOMS: atom_id res chain seq x y z
N MET A 1 4.81 13.80 -1.98
CA MET A 1 3.52 13.05 -2.00
C MET A 1 2.31 13.90 -2.38
N LYS A 2 2.02 15.03 -1.72
CA LYS A 2 0.85 15.87 -2.10
C LYS A 2 0.89 16.38 -3.54
N GLN A 3 2.08 16.61 -4.08
CA GLN A 3 2.29 16.95 -5.50
C GLN A 3 2.34 15.73 -6.44
N CYS A 4 2.36 14.50 -5.92
CA CYS A 4 2.61 13.28 -6.70
C CYS A 4 1.36 12.42 -6.91
N MET A 5 0.32 12.58 -6.08
CA MET A 5 -0.88 11.72 -6.07
C MET A 5 -2.05 12.35 -5.31
N GLU A 6 -3.27 11.88 -5.59
CA GLU A 6 -4.49 12.27 -4.88
C GLU A 6 -4.53 11.75 -3.43
N THR A 7 -3.90 12.49 -2.54
CA THR A 7 -3.74 12.12 -1.12
C THR A 7 -5.06 11.87 -0.38
N GLU A 8 -6.13 12.60 -0.70
CA GLU A 8 -7.45 12.38 -0.10
C GLU A 8 -8.03 10.99 -0.39
N LYS A 9 -7.88 10.48 -1.62
CA LYS A 9 -8.33 9.13 -1.97
C LYS A 9 -7.54 8.06 -1.22
N LEU A 10 -6.24 8.28 -1.02
CA LEU A 10 -5.39 7.38 -0.22
C LEU A 10 -5.78 7.38 1.25
N HIS A 11 -5.99 8.57 1.85
CA HIS A 11 -6.47 8.66 3.23
C HIS A 11 -7.81 7.95 3.42
N ARG A 12 -8.75 8.08 2.48
CA ARG A 12 -10.03 7.34 2.53
C ARG A 12 -9.82 5.82 2.49
N ARG A 13 -8.89 5.32 1.68
CA ARG A 13 -8.56 3.88 1.62
C ARG A 13 -7.91 3.39 2.91
N ILE A 14 -6.93 4.13 3.44
CA ILE A 14 -6.28 3.81 4.72
C ILE A 14 -7.29 3.80 5.87
N LYS A 15 -8.20 4.78 5.95
CA LYS A 15 -9.26 4.80 6.99
C LYS A 15 -10.15 3.56 6.93
N LYS A 16 -10.48 3.06 5.73
CA LYS A 16 -11.23 1.80 5.59
C LYS A 16 -10.44 0.60 6.10
N ILE A 17 -9.15 0.52 5.78
CA ILE A 17 -8.25 -0.55 6.24
C ILE A 17 -8.14 -0.53 7.77
N ILE A 18 -7.98 0.64 8.40
CA ILE A 18 -7.99 0.77 9.86
C ILE A 18 -9.30 0.22 10.45
N GLY A 19 -10.45 0.51 9.83
CA GLY A 19 -11.73 -0.07 10.22
C GLY A 19 -11.77 -1.60 10.12
N GLN A 20 -11.16 -2.18 9.08
CA GLN A 20 -11.01 -3.64 8.94
C GLN A 20 -10.12 -4.24 10.03
N LEU A 21 -8.97 -3.60 10.33
CA LEU A 21 -8.07 -4.04 11.38
C LEU A 21 -8.75 -4.03 12.75
N ASN A 22 -9.48 -2.97 13.07
CA ASN A 22 -10.26 -2.89 14.31
C ASN A 22 -11.38 -3.95 14.36
N ALA A 23 -11.92 -4.38 13.22
CA ALA A 23 -12.90 -5.46 13.18
C ALA A 23 -12.25 -6.81 13.43
N ILE A 24 -11.09 -7.09 12.81
CA ILE A 24 -10.30 -8.30 13.05
C ILE A 24 -9.94 -8.43 14.53
N ASP A 25 -9.48 -7.35 15.15
CA ASP A 25 -9.15 -7.29 16.58
C ASP A 25 -10.32 -7.77 17.45
N ARG A 26 -11.53 -7.23 17.21
CA ARG A 26 -12.75 -7.69 17.91
C ARG A 26 -13.13 -9.14 17.60
N MET A 27 -12.84 -9.63 16.39
CA MET A 27 -13.17 -11.01 16.01
C MET A 27 -12.30 -12.03 16.75
N ILE A 28 -11.10 -11.65 17.18
CA ILE A 28 -10.18 -12.56 17.89
C ILE A 28 -10.72 -12.91 19.29
N ASP A 29 -11.41 -11.98 19.93
CA ASP A 29 -11.99 -12.16 21.27
C ASP A 29 -13.37 -12.87 21.26
N ASP A 30 -13.96 -13.06 20.07
CA ASP A 30 -15.30 -13.64 19.92
C ASP A 30 -15.22 -15.15 19.67
N GLU A 31 -15.49 -15.95 20.71
CA GLU A 31 -15.49 -17.41 20.65
C GLU A 31 -16.51 -18.01 19.67
N THR A 32 -17.50 -17.23 19.22
CA THR A 32 -18.50 -17.67 18.24
C THR A 32 -18.03 -17.56 16.80
N ILE A 33 -16.95 -16.82 16.54
CA ILE A 33 -16.42 -16.57 15.20
C ILE A 33 -15.40 -17.65 14.84
N PRO A 34 -15.62 -18.41 13.75
CA PRO A 34 -14.65 -19.39 13.31
C PRO A 34 -13.33 -18.77 12.82
N CYS A 35 -12.21 -19.43 13.10
CA CYS A 35 -10.88 -18.96 12.74
C CYS A 35 -10.72 -18.68 11.24
N GLU A 36 -11.40 -19.44 10.37
CA GLU A 36 -11.32 -19.23 8.92
C GLU A 36 -11.89 -17.87 8.50
N ASN A 37 -12.94 -17.39 9.18
CA ASN A 37 -13.48 -16.04 8.95
C ASN A 37 -12.49 -14.94 9.33
N VAL A 38 -11.75 -15.11 10.43
CA VAL A 38 -10.67 -14.17 10.82
C VAL A 38 -9.59 -14.15 9.74
N LEU A 39 -9.14 -15.32 9.29
CA LEU A 39 -8.15 -15.44 8.20
C LEU A 39 -8.61 -14.79 6.90
N MET A 40 -9.90 -14.93 6.55
CA MET A 40 -10.48 -14.23 5.40
C MET A 40 -10.42 -12.71 5.54
N GLN A 41 -10.73 -12.17 6.72
CA GLN A 41 -10.64 -10.72 6.96
C GLN A 41 -9.19 -10.22 6.94
N VAL A 42 -8.24 -10.97 7.50
CA VAL A 42 -6.81 -10.66 7.40
C VAL A 42 -6.36 -10.58 5.93
N ASN A 43 -6.76 -11.55 5.11
CA ASN A 43 -6.44 -11.53 3.67
C ASN A 43 -7.11 -10.36 2.94
N ALA A 44 -8.33 -9.98 3.32
CA ALA A 44 -8.98 -8.79 2.79
C ALA A 44 -8.21 -7.51 3.14
N ALA A 45 -7.76 -7.37 4.39
CA ALA A 45 -6.95 -6.22 4.83
C ALA A 45 -5.59 -6.18 4.12
N LYS A 46 -4.90 -7.31 3.99
CA LYS A 46 -3.64 -7.46 3.22
C LYS A 46 -3.82 -7.02 1.77
N SER A 47 -4.88 -7.49 1.12
CA SER A 47 -5.19 -7.13 -0.28
C SER A 47 -5.48 -5.63 -0.44
N ALA A 48 -6.20 -5.04 0.51
CA ALA A 48 -6.48 -3.60 0.51
C ALA A 48 -5.21 -2.76 0.70
N LEU A 49 -4.31 -3.18 1.61
CA LEU A 49 -2.99 -2.55 1.81
C LEU A 49 -2.12 -2.64 0.55
N HIS A 50 -2.06 -3.82 -0.08
CA HIS A 50 -1.32 -4.01 -1.34
C HIS A 50 -1.88 -3.11 -2.45
N SER A 51 -3.20 -2.97 -2.56
CA SER A 51 -3.82 -2.03 -3.51
C SER A 51 -3.43 -0.58 -3.26
N VAL A 52 -3.32 -0.15 -1.99
CA VAL A 52 -2.83 1.19 -1.64
C VAL A 52 -1.37 1.36 -2.06
N GLY A 53 -0.51 0.38 -1.78
CA GLY A 53 0.89 0.40 -2.19
C GLY A 53 1.07 0.53 -3.70
N LYS A 54 0.25 -0.20 -4.49
CA LYS A 54 0.25 -0.08 -5.96
C LYS A 54 -0.06 1.34 -6.44
N VAL A 55 -1.07 2.00 -5.85
CA VAL A 55 -1.42 3.38 -6.21
C VAL A 55 -0.28 4.34 -5.88
N ILE A 56 0.39 4.14 -4.74
CA ILE A 56 1.56 4.95 -4.35
C ILE A 56 2.71 4.75 -5.34
N LEU A 57 3.02 3.50 -5.69
CA LEU A 57 4.08 3.16 -6.64
C LEU A 57 3.83 3.78 -8.03
N GLU A 58 2.59 3.67 -8.54
CA GLU A 58 2.19 4.28 -9.82
C GLU A 58 2.36 5.80 -9.80
N GLY A 59 1.95 6.46 -8.70
CA GLY A 59 2.12 7.91 -8.56
C GLY A 59 3.58 8.34 -8.44
N HIS A 60 4.40 7.55 -7.76
CA HIS A 60 5.84 7.79 -7.66
C HIS A 60 6.53 7.68 -9.02
N LEU A 61 6.21 6.64 -9.80
CA LEU A 61 6.71 6.46 -11.15
C LEU A 61 6.32 7.64 -12.05
N LYS A 62 5.05 8.04 -12.05
CA LYS A 62 4.51 9.08 -12.95
C LYS A 62 5.01 10.51 -12.65
N HIS A 63 5.54 10.77 -11.46
CA HIS A 63 6.03 12.11 -11.08
C HIS A 63 7.52 12.08 -10.77
N CYS A 64 7.90 11.51 -9.62
CA CYS A 64 9.26 11.59 -9.12
C CYS A 64 10.28 10.92 -10.05
N VAL A 65 9.95 9.75 -10.58
CA VAL A 65 10.88 9.00 -11.44
C VAL A 65 11.01 9.66 -12.82
N ILE A 66 9.88 10.04 -13.44
CA ILE A 66 9.91 10.76 -14.73
C ILE A 66 10.68 12.09 -14.60
N ASP A 67 10.41 12.85 -13.55
CA ASP A 67 11.09 14.13 -13.29
C ASP A 67 12.59 13.93 -13.04
N GLY A 68 12.96 12.94 -12.22
CA GLY A 68 14.36 12.60 -11.96
C GLY A 68 15.13 12.15 -13.21
N ILE A 69 14.48 11.44 -14.14
CA ILE A 69 15.08 11.05 -15.43
C ILE A 69 15.25 12.26 -16.35
N GLN A 70 14.30 13.21 -16.35
CA GLN A 70 14.31 14.35 -17.27
C GLN A 70 15.22 15.49 -16.80
N HIS A 71 15.28 15.73 -15.50
CA HIS A 71 15.89 16.92 -14.92
C HIS A 71 17.00 16.62 -13.90
N GLY A 72 17.26 15.35 -13.59
CA GLY A 72 18.21 14.91 -12.56
C GLY A 72 19.19 13.85 -13.05
N ASP A 73 19.67 13.04 -12.10
CA ASP A 73 20.53 11.90 -12.38
C ASP A 73 19.67 10.67 -12.69
N ALA A 74 19.62 10.31 -13.97
CA ALA A 74 18.80 9.20 -14.46
C ALA A 74 19.25 7.84 -13.90
N GLU A 75 20.55 7.57 -13.81
CA GLU A 75 21.07 6.30 -13.30
C GLU A 75 20.70 6.11 -11.83
N LYS A 76 20.96 7.14 -11.02
CA LYS A 76 20.61 7.11 -9.60
C LYS A 76 19.10 6.97 -9.39
N THR A 77 18.29 7.68 -10.18
CA THR A 77 16.82 7.62 -10.10
C THR A 77 16.31 6.21 -10.39
N VAL A 78 16.85 5.55 -11.41
CA VAL A 78 16.48 4.16 -11.76
C VAL A 78 16.92 3.19 -10.64
N GLU A 79 18.11 3.36 -10.07
CA GLU A 79 18.58 2.52 -8.97
C GLU A 79 17.69 2.63 -7.72
N GLU A 80 17.32 3.86 -7.32
CA GLU A 80 16.43 4.11 -6.19
C GLU A 80 15.03 3.52 -6.43
N PHE A 81 14.50 3.67 -7.64
CA PHE A 81 13.21 3.09 -8.02
C PHE A 81 13.23 1.56 -8.00
N ALA A 82 14.30 0.94 -8.50
CA ALA A 82 14.47 -0.51 -8.47
C ALA A 82 14.48 -1.04 -7.03
N LYS A 83 15.16 -0.36 -6.10
CA LYS A 83 15.13 -0.69 -4.66
C LYS A 83 13.73 -0.60 -4.07
N ALA A 84 12.97 0.46 -4.42
CA ALA A 84 11.61 0.63 -3.96
C ALA A 84 10.67 -0.49 -4.45
N ILE A 85 10.82 -0.92 -5.72
CA ILE A 85 10.07 -2.06 -6.26
C ILE A 85 10.46 -3.37 -5.56
N ASP A 86 11.74 -3.63 -5.33
CA ASP A 86 12.18 -4.85 -4.65
C ASP A 86 11.56 -4.96 -3.24
N HIS A 87 11.49 -3.85 -2.50
CA HIS A 87 10.81 -3.83 -1.21
C HIS A 87 9.31 -4.11 -1.31
N PHE A 88 8.64 -3.57 -2.33
CA PHE A 88 7.19 -3.75 -2.50
C PHE A 88 6.82 -5.14 -3.06
N SER A 89 7.67 -5.74 -3.89
CA SER A 89 7.41 -7.02 -4.56
C SER A 89 7.63 -8.23 -3.65
N ARG A 90 8.37 -8.06 -2.54
CA ARG A 90 8.51 -9.08 -1.50
C ARG A 90 7.16 -9.35 -0.84
N LEU A 91 6.47 -10.36 -1.35
CA LEU A 91 5.29 -10.94 -0.71
C LEU A 91 5.71 -11.65 0.58
N SER A 92 5.29 -11.12 1.74
CA SER A 92 5.02 -11.92 2.95
C SER A 92 3.56 -12.32 2.93
#